data_AF-A0A1Z1GAJ3-F1
#
_entry.id   AF-A0A1Z1GAJ3-F1
#
_cell.length_a   1.000
_cell.length_b   1.000
_cell.length_c   1.000
_cell.angle_alpha   90.00
_cell.angle_beta   90.00
_cell.angle_gamma   90.00
#
_symmetry.space_group_name_H-M   'P 1'
#
loop_
_entity.id
_entity.type
_entity.pdbx_description
1 polymer ?
#
loop_
_entity_poly.entity_id
_entity_poly.type
_entity_poly.pdbx_seq_one_letter_code
_entity_poly.pdbx_strand_id
1 'polypeptide(L)'
;MSKVYDWFEERLEIQAIADDITSKYVPPHVNIFYCLGGITLTCFLVQVATGFAMTFYYRPTVTEAFASVQYIMTEANFGWLIRSVHRWSASMMVLMTILHVFRVYLTGGFKKPRELTWVTGVVLAVLTASFGVTGYSLPWDQIGYWAVKIVTGVPEAIPVIGSPLVELLRGSASVGQSTLTRFYSLHTFVLPLLTAVFMLMHFLMIRKQGISGPL
;
A
#
# COMPACT_ATOMS: atom_id res chain seq x y z
N MET A 1 -2.06 -40.50 11.88
CA MET A 1 -2.64 -39.23 11.37
C MET A 1 -3.66 -39.59 10.28
N SER A 2 -4.38 -38.61 9.73
CA SER A 2 -5.35 -38.87 8.65
C SER A 2 -4.62 -39.28 7.36
N LYS A 3 -5.15 -40.24 6.60
CA LYS A 3 -4.62 -40.61 5.26
C LYS A 3 -4.48 -39.40 4.33
N VAL A 4 -5.32 -38.38 4.50
CA VAL A 4 -5.24 -37.13 3.74
C VAL A 4 -4.01 -36.33 4.14
N TYR A 5 -3.68 -36.25 5.43
CA TYR A 5 -2.49 -35.55 5.90
C TYR A 5 -1.21 -36.22 5.36
N ASP A 6 -1.11 -37.55 5.48
CA ASP A 6 0.08 -38.28 5.04
C ASP A 6 0.33 -38.10 3.52
N TRP A 7 -0.74 -38.00 2.72
CA TRP A 7 -0.66 -37.75 1.28
C TRP A 7 -0.10 -36.36 0.94
N PHE A 8 -0.49 -35.33 1.70
CA PHE A 8 0.03 -33.97 1.55
C PHE A 8 1.47 -33.86 2.05
N GLU A 9 1.78 -34.51 3.17
CA GLU A 9 3.13 -34.52 3.73
C GLU A 9 4.15 -35.11 2.75
N GLU A 10 3.84 -36.27 2.16
CA GLU A 10 4.72 -36.93 1.17
C GLU A 10 5.03 -36.04 -0.06
N ARG A 11 4.15 -35.10 -0.40
CA ARG A 11 4.25 -34.28 -1.63
C ARG A 11 4.76 -32.87 -1.40
N LEU A 12 4.45 -32.28 -0.25
CA LEU A 12 4.65 -30.86 0.02
C LEU A 12 5.52 -30.59 1.26
N GLU A 13 5.92 -31.62 2.01
CA GLU A 13 6.76 -31.48 3.21
C GLU A 13 6.18 -30.45 4.22
N ILE A 14 4.87 -30.55 4.50
CA ILE A 14 4.15 -29.57 5.33
C ILE A 14 4.63 -29.57 6.79
N GLN A 15 5.21 -30.66 7.27
CA GLN A 15 5.79 -30.75 8.60
C GLN A 15 7.00 -29.82 8.76
N ALA A 16 7.84 -29.67 7.73
CA ALA A 16 8.97 -28.74 7.77
C ALA A 16 8.51 -27.29 7.95
N ILE A 17 7.37 -26.92 7.36
CA ILE A 17 6.75 -25.60 7.54
C ILE A 17 6.25 -25.45 8.99
N ALA A 18 5.60 -26.48 9.54
CA ALA A 18 5.11 -26.47 10.92
C ALA A 18 6.27 -26.32 11.93
N ASP A 19 7.38 -27.02 11.71
CA ASP A 19 8.58 -26.97 12.56
C ASP A 19 9.26 -25.58 12.49
N ASP A 20 9.39 -24.98 11.29
CA ASP A 20 9.92 -23.61 11.17
C ASP A 20 8.99 -22.56 11.81
N ILE A 21 7.67 -22.75 11.79
CA ILE A 21 6.75 -21.83 12.47
C ILE A 21 6.83 -21.97 14.00
N THR A 22 6.79 -23.19 14.51
CA THR A 22 6.73 -23.48 15.95
C THR A 22 8.06 -23.24 16.68
N SER A 23 9.18 -23.26 15.95
CA SER A 23 10.51 -22.96 16.51
C SER A 23 10.80 -21.47 16.74
N LYS A 24 9.91 -20.54 16.33
CA LYS A 24 10.13 -19.10 16.54
C LYS A 24 9.66 -18.66 17.92
N TYR A 25 10.48 -17.84 18.57
CA TYR A 25 10.17 -17.22 19.87
C TYR A 25 10.14 -15.70 19.76
N VAL A 26 9.39 -15.05 20.66
CA VAL A 26 9.33 -13.60 20.79
C VAL A 26 10.22 -13.16 21.95
N PRO A 27 11.24 -12.31 21.72
CA PRO A 27 12.10 -11.83 22.80
C PRO A 27 11.35 -10.98 23.85
N PRO A 28 11.76 -10.98 25.14
CA PRO A 28 11.06 -10.26 26.20
C PRO A 28 10.99 -8.73 26.05
N HIS A 29 11.93 -8.12 25.31
CA HIS A 29 11.95 -6.67 25.08
C HIS A 29 10.95 -6.20 24.02
N VAL A 30 10.27 -7.13 23.33
CA VAL A 30 9.23 -6.82 22.34
C VAL A 30 7.98 -6.33 23.08
N ASN A 31 7.70 -5.03 22.97
CA ASN A 31 6.51 -4.39 23.52
C ASN A 31 5.46 -4.09 22.44
N ILE A 32 4.33 -3.48 22.84
CA ILE A 32 3.19 -3.19 21.98
C ILE A 32 3.54 -2.38 20.70
N PHE A 33 4.58 -1.54 20.74
CA PHE A 33 4.97 -0.71 19.59
C PHE A 33 5.61 -1.54 18.46
N TYR A 34 6.04 -2.77 18.72
CA TYR A 34 6.50 -3.68 17.67
C TYR A 34 5.36 -4.11 16.74
N CYS A 35 4.11 -4.03 17.18
CA CYS A 35 2.92 -4.36 16.39
C CYS A 35 2.60 -3.34 15.28
N LEU A 36 3.14 -2.11 15.33
CA LEU A 36 2.78 -1.02 14.40
C LEU A 36 3.00 -1.37 12.92
N GLY A 37 4.07 -2.11 12.59
CA GLY A 37 4.30 -2.59 11.23
C GLY A 37 3.27 -3.62 10.78
N GLY A 38 2.86 -4.52 11.69
CA GLY A 38 1.79 -5.48 11.44
C GLY A 38 0.42 -4.82 11.26
N ILE A 39 0.11 -3.79 12.05
CA ILE A 39 -1.13 -3.00 11.89
C ILE A 39 -1.15 -2.30 10.53
N THR A 40 0.00 -1.79 10.06
CA THR A 40 0.13 -1.19 8.72
C THR A 40 -0.21 -2.21 7.62
N LEU A 41 0.28 -3.44 7.72
CA LEU A 41 -0.08 -4.54 6.82
C LEU A 41 -1.59 -4.81 6.84
N THR A 42 -2.21 -4.87 8.02
CA THR A 42 -3.67 -5.08 8.12
C THR A 42 -4.45 -3.96 7.43
N CYS A 43 -4.04 -2.69 7.59
CA CYS A 43 -4.65 -1.59 6.85
C CYS A 43 -4.50 -1.76 5.34
N PHE A 44 -3.33 -2.18 4.84
CA PHE A 44 -3.13 -2.48 3.42
C PHE A 44 -4.05 -3.59 2.92
N LEU A 45 -4.23 -4.68 3.68
CA LEU A 45 -5.15 -5.76 3.31
C LEU A 45 -6.61 -5.26 3.23
N VAL A 46 -7.01 -4.36 4.14
CA VAL A 46 -8.31 -3.68 4.05
C VAL A 46 -8.41 -2.83 2.78
N GLN A 47 -7.34 -2.11 2.39
CA GLN A 47 -7.31 -1.35 1.14
C GLN A 47 -7.49 -2.24 -0.09
N VAL A 48 -6.81 -3.39 -0.14
CA VAL A 48 -6.94 -4.34 -1.25
C VAL A 48 -8.37 -4.86 -1.34
N ALA A 49 -8.96 -5.31 -0.23
CA ALA A 49 -10.30 -5.87 -0.21
C ALA A 49 -11.37 -4.82 -0.61
N THR A 50 -11.35 -3.65 0.02
CA THR A 50 -12.33 -2.59 -0.23
C THR A 50 -12.12 -1.90 -1.58
N GLY A 51 -10.87 -1.70 -1.99
CA GLY A 51 -10.51 -1.12 -3.28
C GLY A 51 -10.95 -2.01 -4.43
N PHE A 52 -10.65 -3.32 -4.33
CA PHE A 52 -11.12 -4.31 -5.30
C PHE A 52 -12.66 -4.30 -5.42
N ALA A 53 -13.39 -4.29 -4.30
CA ALA A 53 -14.85 -4.21 -4.33
C ALA A 53 -15.38 -2.98 -5.08
N MET A 54 -14.73 -1.81 -4.95
CA MET A 54 -15.13 -0.60 -5.68
C MET A 54 -14.84 -0.67 -7.18
N THR A 55 -13.88 -1.50 -7.63
CA THR A 55 -13.60 -1.65 -9.07
C THR A 55 -14.76 -2.24 -9.87
N PHE A 56 -15.70 -2.94 -9.22
CA PHE A 56 -16.92 -3.44 -9.87
C PHE A 56 -17.92 -2.34 -10.25
N TYR A 57 -17.79 -1.15 -9.66
CA TYR A 57 -18.78 -0.07 -9.81
C TYR A 57 -18.17 1.23 -10.36
N TYR A 58 -16.92 1.53 -10.00
CA TYR A 58 -16.24 2.76 -10.38
C TYR A 58 -15.90 2.79 -11.88
N ARG A 59 -16.12 3.94 -12.53
CA ARG A 59 -15.87 4.14 -13.97
C ARG A 59 -14.83 5.24 -14.18
N PRO A 60 -13.63 4.94 -14.72
CA PRO A 60 -12.53 5.91 -14.86
C PRO A 60 -12.68 6.85 -16.08
N THR A 61 -13.84 7.48 -16.25
CA THR A 61 -14.11 8.49 -17.28
C THR A 61 -14.46 9.83 -16.62
N VAL A 62 -14.00 10.95 -17.16
CA VAL A 62 -14.25 12.28 -16.56
C VAL A 62 -15.73 12.64 -16.49
N THR A 63 -16.54 12.03 -17.35
CA THR A 63 -18.00 12.19 -17.38
C THR A 63 -18.72 11.32 -16.35
N GLU A 64 -18.18 10.16 -15.98
CA GLU A 64 -18.87 9.20 -15.10
C GLU A 64 -18.22 9.00 -13.73
N ALA A 65 -16.96 9.41 -13.52
CA ALA A 65 -16.20 9.12 -12.31
C ALA A 65 -16.95 9.57 -11.04
N PHE A 66 -17.36 10.84 -10.98
CA PHE A 66 -18.11 11.36 -9.84
C PHE A 66 -19.48 10.69 -9.67
N ALA A 67 -20.22 10.50 -10.77
CA ALA A 67 -21.53 9.85 -10.75
C ALA A 67 -21.43 8.38 -10.28
N SER A 68 -20.39 7.66 -10.70
CA SER A 68 -20.13 6.28 -10.26
C SER A 68 -19.78 6.20 -8.77
N VAL A 69 -19.08 7.21 -8.24
CA VAL A 69 -18.83 7.34 -6.79
C VAL A 69 -20.13 7.62 -6.04
N GLN A 70 -21.00 8.49 -6.57
CA GLN A 70 -22.32 8.72 -5.97
C GLN A 70 -23.16 7.43 -5.96
N TYR A 71 -23.17 6.68 -7.07
CA TYR A 71 -23.84 5.38 -7.14
C TYR A 71 -23.34 4.40 -6.07
N ILE A 72 -22.02 4.31 -5.86
CA ILE A 72 -21.44 3.50 -4.77
C ILE A 72 -21.96 3.97 -3.40
N MET A 73 -22.10 5.28 -3.20
CA MET A 73 -22.52 5.84 -1.92
C MET A 73 -24.03 5.70 -1.64
N THR A 74 -24.88 5.71 -2.67
CA THR A 74 -26.34 5.78 -2.48
C THR A 74 -27.09 4.52 -2.90
N GLU A 75 -26.67 3.86 -3.97
CA GLU A 75 -27.42 2.76 -4.58
C GLU A 75 -26.83 1.37 -4.28
N ALA A 76 -25.50 1.27 -4.20
CA ALA A 76 -24.85 -0.02 -3.95
C ALA A 76 -25.06 -0.47 -2.49
N ASN A 77 -25.51 -1.70 -2.30
CA ASN A 77 -25.67 -2.31 -0.97
C ASN A 77 -24.35 -2.23 -0.18
N PHE A 78 -24.38 -1.56 0.98
CA PHE A 78 -23.20 -1.28 1.83
C PHE A 78 -22.06 -0.50 1.13
N GLY A 79 -22.27 0.10 -0.04
CA GLY A 79 -21.21 0.80 -0.76
C GLY A 79 -20.71 2.05 -0.02
N TRP A 80 -21.58 2.74 0.72
CA TRP A 80 -21.19 3.82 1.64
C TRP A 80 -20.19 3.36 2.71
N LEU A 81 -20.37 2.15 3.24
CA LEU A 81 -19.51 1.57 4.26
C LEU A 81 -18.16 1.20 3.64
N ILE A 82 -18.17 0.49 2.51
CA ILE A 82 -16.95 0.09 1.79
C ILE A 82 -16.09 1.31 1.43
N ARG A 83 -16.70 2.35 0.83
CA ARG A 83 -15.97 3.57 0.48
C ARG A 83 -15.47 4.33 1.72
N SER A 84 -16.26 4.39 2.78
CA SER A 84 -15.84 5.06 4.03
C SER A 84 -14.69 4.33 4.71
N VAL A 85 -14.76 2.99 4.80
CA VAL A 85 -13.68 2.14 5.33
C VAL A 85 -12.42 2.31 4.49
N HIS A 86 -12.52 2.29 3.16
CA HIS A 86 -11.39 2.52 2.27
C HIS A 86 -10.69 3.85 2.57
N ARG A 87 -11.46 4.95 2.65
CA ARG A 87 -10.95 6.29 2.95
C ARG A 87 -10.29 6.38 4.33
N TRP A 88 -10.97 5.92 5.38
CA TRP A 88 -10.43 6.00 6.75
C TRP A 88 -9.21 5.09 6.95
N SER A 89 -9.26 3.88 6.43
CA SER A 89 -8.16 2.93 6.53
C SER A 89 -6.92 3.41 5.76
N ALA A 90 -7.07 4.18 4.68
CA ALA A 90 -5.93 4.76 3.96
C ALA A 90 -5.17 5.77 4.85
N SER A 91 -5.90 6.67 5.51
CA SER A 91 -5.31 7.61 6.48
C SER A 91 -4.66 6.88 7.66
N MET A 92 -5.31 5.83 8.17
CA MET A 92 -4.75 5.00 9.25
C MET A 92 -3.48 4.26 8.79
N MET A 93 -3.43 3.75 7.56
CA MET A 93 -2.25 3.10 7.00
C MET A 93 -1.04 4.05 7.00
N VAL A 94 -1.23 5.30 6.56
CA VAL A 94 -0.17 6.32 6.56
C VAL A 94 0.27 6.64 8.00
N LEU A 95 -0.69 6.85 8.90
CA LEU A 95 -0.39 7.13 10.32
C LEU A 95 0.41 5.98 10.95
N MET A 96 -0.02 4.73 10.76
CA MET A 96 0.68 3.57 11.31
C MET A 96 2.06 3.38 10.68
N THR A 97 2.22 3.71 9.39
CA THR A 97 3.53 3.74 8.74
C THR A 97 4.46 4.74 9.42
N ILE A 98 4.01 5.97 9.70
CA ILE A 98 4.80 7.00 10.40
C ILE A 98 5.20 6.51 11.80
N LEU A 99 4.25 6.00 12.58
CA LEU A 99 4.53 5.48 13.91
C LEU A 99 5.49 4.28 13.86
N HIS A 100 5.36 3.42 12.85
CA HIS A 100 6.27 2.31 12.64
C HIS A 100 7.70 2.77 12.34
N VAL A 101 7.86 3.78 11.47
CA VAL A 101 9.16 4.41 11.17
C VAL A 101 9.78 4.98 12.44
N PHE A 102 9.02 5.71 13.26
CA PHE A 102 9.50 6.22 14.54
C PHE A 102 9.94 5.09 15.47
N ARG A 103 9.14 4.02 15.61
CA ARG A 103 9.53 2.87 16.43
C ARG A 103 10.85 2.28 15.96
N VAL A 104 11.01 2.03 14.65
CA VAL A 104 12.25 1.43 14.10
C VAL A 104 13.46 2.33 14.34
N TYR A 105 13.31 3.65 14.16
CA TYR A 105 14.38 4.60 14.40
C TYR A 105 14.77 4.69 15.87
N LEU A 106 13.78 4.87 16.76
CA LEU A 106 14.01 4.99 18.21
C LEU A 106 14.55 3.71 18.85
N THR A 107 14.30 2.54 18.25
CA THR A 107 14.83 1.25 18.71
C THR A 107 16.13 0.83 18.01
N GLY A 108 16.66 1.64 17.09
CA GLY A 108 17.88 1.31 16.35
C GLY A 108 17.75 0.08 15.41
N GLY A 109 16.52 -0.32 15.06
CA GLY A 109 16.25 -1.52 14.27
C GLY A 109 16.74 -1.47 12.82
N PHE A 110 17.22 -0.31 12.37
CA PHE A 110 17.78 -0.07 11.03
C PHE A 110 19.30 -0.32 10.94
N LYS A 111 19.99 -0.50 12.08
CA LYS A 111 21.45 -0.71 12.12
C LYS A 111 21.85 -2.06 11.49
N LYS A 112 23.15 -2.22 11.21
CA LYS A 112 23.74 -3.47 10.73
C LYS A 112 23.22 -4.69 11.50
N PRO A 113 22.78 -5.78 10.83
CA PRO A 113 22.78 -6.04 9.38
C PRO A 113 21.44 -5.75 8.67
N ARG A 114 20.59 -4.85 9.21
CA ARG A 114 19.19 -4.63 8.77
C ARG A 114 19.02 -3.42 7.83
N GLU A 115 20.09 -2.92 7.24
CA GLU A 115 20.07 -1.71 6.41
C GLU A 115 19.16 -1.88 5.17
N LEU A 116 19.17 -3.05 4.54
CA LEU A 116 18.31 -3.32 3.37
C LEU A 116 16.82 -3.40 3.73
N THR A 117 16.50 -3.87 4.93
CA THR A 117 15.13 -3.81 5.46
C THR A 117 14.69 -2.35 5.63
N TRP A 118 15.58 -1.47 6.12
CA TRP A 118 15.27 -0.04 6.19
C TRP A 118 15.07 0.59 4.80
N VAL A 119 15.96 0.32 3.84
CA VAL A 119 15.83 0.83 2.46
C VAL A 119 14.51 0.40 1.82
N THR A 120 14.15 -0.87 1.93
CA THR A 120 12.85 -1.36 1.42
C THR A 120 11.67 -0.73 2.16
N GLY A 121 11.79 -0.44 3.46
CA GLY A 121 10.79 0.31 4.22
C GLY A 121 10.59 1.74 3.71
N VAL A 122 11.67 2.44 3.34
CA VAL A 122 11.60 3.78 2.72
C VAL A 122 10.90 3.72 1.37
N VAL A 123 11.22 2.73 0.53
CA VAL A 123 10.52 2.54 -0.76
C VAL A 123 9.04 2.29 -0.53
N LEU A 124 8.66 1.44 0.43
CA LEU A 124 7.26 1.19 0.78
C LEU A 124 6.53 2.45 1.29
N ALA A 125 7.20 3.33 2.03
CA ALA A 125 6.62 4.61 2.45
C ALA A 125 6.36 5.52 1.23
N VAL A 126 7.27 5.58 0.26
CA VAL A 126 7.08 6.34 -1.00
C VAL A 126 5.93 5.76 -1.83
N LEU A 127 5.83 4.43 -1.94
CA LEU A 127 4.72 3.77 -2.63
C LEU A 127 3.38 4.05 -1.92
N THR A 128 3.36 4.04 -0.59
CA THR A 128 2.17 4.38 0.22
C THR A 128 1.73 5.83 0.01
N ALA A 129 2.66 6.77 -0.03
CA ALA A 129 2.35 8.17 -0.37
C ALA A 129 1.81 8.30 -1.81
N SER A 130 2.38 7.54 -2.74
CA SER A 130 1.94 7.50 -4.15
C SER A 130 0.52 6.94 -4.30
N PHE A 131 0.12 5.96 -3.48
CA PHE A 131 -1.27 5.50 -3.40
C PHE A 131 -2.21 6.63 -2.99
N GLY A 132 -1.83 7.40 -1.96
CA GLY A 132 -2.60 8.56 -1.52
C GLY A 132 -2.81 9.57 -2.65
N VAL A 133 -1.73 9.99 -3.31
CA VAL A 133 -1.78 10.97 -4.42
C VAL A 133 -2.65 10.47 -5.58
N THR A 134 -2.45 9.24 -6.03
CA THR A 134 -3.17 8.69 -7.17
C THR A 134 -4.64 8.43 -6.88
N GLY A 135 -4.96 7.91 -5.68
CA GLY A 135 -6.32 7.59 -5.25
C GLY A 135 -7.17 8.83 -4.93
N TYR A 136 -6.55 9.90 -4.41
CA TYR A 136 -7.26 11.10 -3.97
C TYR A 136 -8.03 11.82 -5.09
N SER A 137 -7.56 11.68 -6.33
CA SER A 137 -8.17 12.32 -7.50
C SER A 137 -9.24 11.48 -8.20
N LEU A 138 -9.38 10.19 -7.88
CA LEU A 138 -10.31 9.29 -8.55
C LEU A 138 -11.79 9.70 -8.42
N PRO A 139 -12.28 10.28 -7.32
CA PRO A 139 -13.65 10.79 -7.27
C PRO A 139 -13.94 11.90 -8.29
N TRP A 140 -12.90 12.55 -8.82
CA TRP A 140 -12.98 13.65 -9.79
C TRP A 140 -13.87 14.82 -9.32
N ASP A 141 -13.86 15.09 -8.02
CA ASP A 141 -14.47 16.28 -7.42
C ASP A 141 -13.48 17.48 -7.45
N GLN A 142 -13.94 18.66 -7.03
CA GLN A 142 -13.12 19.88 -7.08
C GLN A 142 -11.82 19.72 -6.26
N ILE A 143 -11.92 19.13 -5.07
CA ILE A 143 -10.77 19.01 -4.16
C ILE A 143 -9.73 18.07 -4.77
N GLY A 144 -10.14 16.89 -5.23
CA GLY A 144 -9.25 15.92 -5.87
C GLY A 144 -8.63 16.45 -7.16
N TYR A 145 -9.42 17.11 -8.02
CA TYR A 145 -8.95 17.67 -9.29
C TYR A 145 -7.90 18.79 -9.09
N TRP A 146 -8.15 19.75 -8.20
CA TRP A 146 -7.20 20.83 -7.96
C TRP A 146 -5.93 20.33 -7.25
N ALA A 147 -6.07 19.37 -6.32
CA ALA A 147 -4.91 18.73 -5.69
C ALA A 147 -4.01 18.03 -6.72
N VAL A 148 -4.59 17.24 -7.64
CA VAL A 148 -3.78 16.57 -8.68
C VAL A 148 -3.16 17.58 -9.66
N LYS A 149 -3.87 18.66 -10.00
CA LYS A 149 -3.33 19.71 -10.87
C LYS A 149 -2.10 20.39 -10.27
N ILE A 150 -2.14 20.71 -8.97
CA ILE A 150 -1.01 21.32 -8.26
C ILE A 150 0.15 20.32 -8.15
N VAL A 151 -0.09 19.12 -7.62
CA VAL A 151 0.99 18.15 -7.33
C VAL A 151 1.70 17.67 -8.61
N THR A 152 0.97 17.48 -9.71
CA THR A 152 1.56 17.07 -10.99
C THR A 152 2.30 18.21 -11.70
N GLY A 153 2.14 19.46 -11.25
CA GLY A 153 2.89 20.61 -11.77
C GLY A 153 4.24 20.81 -11.10
N VAL A 154 4.44 20.25 -9.90
CA VAL A 154 5.70 20.38 -9.13
C VAL A 154 6.94 19.98 -9.94
N PRO A 155 6.95 18.88 -10.71
CA PRO A 155 8.13 18.45 -11.44
C PRO A 155 8.55 19.37 -12.59
N GLU A 156 7.70 20.32 -13.01
CA GLU A 156 8.02 21.26 -14.10
C GLU A 156 9.26 22.11 -13.79
N ALA A 157 9.51 22.38 -12.50
CA ALA A 157 10.67 23.14 -12.03
C ALA A 157 12.01 22.37 -12.17
N ILE A 158 11.99 21.08 -12.50
CA ILE A 158 13.21 20.28 -12.68
C ILE A 158 13.88 20.68 -14.02
N PRO A 159 15.14 21.16 -14.01
CA PRO A 159 15.83 21.56 -15.22
C PRO A 159 15.93 20.42 -16.24
N VAL A 160 15.81 20.75 -17.53
CA VAL A 160 15.96 19.85 -18.69
C VAL A 160 14.84 18.80 -18.84
N ILE A 161 14.49 18.09 -17.78
CA ILE A 161 13.56 16.95 -17.84
C ILE A 161 12.16 17.23 -17.26
N GLY A 162 11.94 18.39 -16.63
CA GLY A 162 10.69 18.69 -15.91
C GLY A 162 9.46 18.71 -16.82
N SER A 163 9.50 19.50 -17.90
CA SER A 163 8.40 19.60 -18.87
C SER A 163 7.99 18.24 -19.49
N PRO A 164 8.91 17.43 -20.07
CA PRO A 164 8.53 16.12 -20.59
C PRO A 164 8.04 15.14 -19.51
N LEU A 165 8.53 15.26 -18.26
CA LEU A 165 8.06 14.45 -17.14
C LEU A 165 6.62 14.78 -16.74
N VAL A 166 6.24 16.06 -16.72
CA VAL A 166 4.87 16.48 -16.43
C VAL A 166 3.90 16.00 -17.51
N GLU A 167 4.28 16.14 -18.78
CA GLU A 167 3.48 15.62 -19.89
C GLU A 167 3.35 14.09 -19.85
N LEU A 168 4.43 13.38 -19.48
CA LEU A 168 4.38 11.93 -19.24
C LEU A 168 3.44 11.57 -18.08
N LEU A 169 3.46 12.33 -16.99
CA LEU A 169 2.62 12.04 -15.83
C LEU A 169 1.13 12.28 -16.14
N ARG A 170 0.82 13.40 -16.81
CA ARG A 170 -0.55 13.83 -17.13
C ARG A 170 -1.12 13.16 -18.38
N GLY A 171 -0.26 12.76 -19.33
CA GLY A 171 -0.65 12.31 -20.66
C GLY A 171 -1.11 13.42 -21.60
N SER A 172 -0.95 14.69 -21.20
CA SER A 172 -1.21 15.91 -21.98
C SER A 172 -0.64 17.13 -21.26
N ALA A 173 -0.64 18.31 -21.89
CA ALA A 173 -0.15 19.56 -21.29
C ALA A 173 -0.89 19.95 -20.00
N SER A 174 -2.16 19.56 -19.86
CA SER A 174 -3.01 19.84 -18.70
C SER A 174 -3.66 18.57 -18.16
N VAL A 175 -4.13 18.63 -16.92
CA VAL A 175 -4.88 17.54 -16.28
C VAL A 175 -6.22 17.36 -16.98
N GLY A 176 -6.54 16.11 -17.35
CA GLY A 176 -7.80 15.75 -18.01
C GLY A 176 -8.03 14.24 -18.04
N GLN A 177 -8.78 13.76 -19.04
CA GLN A 177 -9.12 12.33 -19.18
C GLN A 177 -7.89 11.42 -19.22
N SER A 178 -6.85 11.80 -19.97
CA SER A 178 -5.61 11.01 -20.03
C SER A 178 -4.97 10.84 -18.65
N THR A 179 -5.01 11.88 -17.81
CA THR A 179 -4.47 11.84 -16.45
C THR A 179 -5.28 10.88 -15.59
N LEU A 180 -6.61 10.96 -15.65
CA LEU A 180 -7.51 10.10 -14.88
C LEU A 180 -7.28 8.62 -15.23
N THR A 181 -7.19 8.28 -16.51
CA THR A 181 -6.92 6.89 -16.95
C THR A 181 -5.56 6.40 -16.47
N ARG A 182 -4.50 7.22 -16.57
CA ARG A 182 -3.16 6.87 -16.06
C ARG A 182 -3.15 6.70 -14.55
N PHE A 183 -3.78 7.60 -13.81
CA PHE A 183 -3.84 7.57 -12.35
C PHE A 183 -4.64 6.36 -11.86
N TYR A 184 -5.75 6.02 -12.53
CA TYR A 184 -6.49 4.79 -12.23
C TYR A 184 -5.62 3.54 -12.44
N SER A 185 -4.91 3.44 -13.57
CA SER A 185 -4.00 2.32 -13.84
C SER A 185 -2.83 2.25 -12.86
N LEU A 186 -2.20 3.38 -12.53
CA LEU A 186 -1.16 3.46 -11.51
C LEU A 186 -1.67 3.00 -10.15
N HIS A 187 -2.85 3.46 -9.74
CA HIS A 187 -3.43 3.19 -8.43
C HIS A 187 -3.88 1.73 -8.26
N THR A 188 -4.46 1.13 -9.30
CA THR A 188 -5.10 -0.19 -9.21
C THR A 188 -4.22 -1.34 -9.71
N PHE A 189 -3.15 -1.04 -10.47
CA PHE A 189 -2.29 -2.08 -11.04
C PHE A 189 -0.82 -1.90 -10.65
N VAL A 190 -0.20 -0.78 -11.04
CA VAL A 190 1.26 -0.60 -10.88
C VAL A 190 1.65 -0.54 -9.40
N LEU A 191 0.99 0.31 -8.61
CA LEU A 191 1.31 0.48 -7.19
C LEU A 191 1.01 -0.77 -6.36
N PRO A 192 -0.11 -1.51 -6.55
CA PRO A 192 -0.34 -2.79 -5.89
C PRO A 192 0.74 -3.82 -6.19
N LEU A 193 1.13 -3.98 -7.45
CA LEU A 193 2.16 -4.94 -7.84
C LEU A 193 3.52 -4.59 -7.22
N LEU A 194 3.96 -3.33 -7.34
CA LEU A 194 5.22 -2.88 -6.75
C LEU A 194 5.21 -3.04 -5.23
N THR A 195 4.13 -2.65 -4.57
CA THR A 195 4.01 -2.74 -3.12
C THR A 195 4.04 -4.19 -2.64
N ALA A 196 3.35 -5.11 -3.33
CA ALA A 196 3.40 -6.54 -3.02
C ALA A 196 4.82 -7.11 -3.14
N VAL A 197 5.55 -6.77 -4.20
CA VAL A 197 6.94 -7.19 -4.41
C VAL A 197 7.85 -6.65 -3.30
N PHE A 198 7.78 -5.36 -2.98
CA PHE A 198 8.60 -4.76 -1.93
C PHE A 198 8.23 -5.25 -0.53
N MET A 199 6.94 -5.49 -0.24
CA MET A 199 6.50 -6.09 1.03
C MET A 199 7.02 -7.51 1.18
N LEU A 200 6.97 -8.32 0.12
CA LEU A 200 7.52 -9.68 0.13
C LEU A 200 9.02 -9.64 0.46
N MET A 201 9.80 -8.81 -0.25
CA MET A 201 11.23 -8.63 0.05
C MET A 201 11.46 -8.18 1.50
N HIS A 202 10.67 -7.21 1.98
CA HIS A 202 10.77 -6.68 3.34
C HIS A 202 10.51 -7.78 4.39
N PHE A 203 9.46 -8.58 4.23
CA PHE A 203 9.12 -9.67 5.15
C PHE A 203 10.12 -10.82 5.10
N LEU A 204 10.64 -11.18 3.92
CA LEU A 204 11.67 -12.20 3.79
C LEU A 204 12.95 -11.82 4.53
N MET A 205 13.38 -10.55 4.43
CA MET A 205 14.54 -10.07 5.19
C MET A 205 14.31 -10.09 6.69
N ILE A 206 13.13 -9.66 7.16
CA ILE A 206 12.75 -9.72 8.58
C ILE A 206 12.73 -11.17 9.08
N ARG A 207 12.11 -12.10 8.32
CA ARG A 207 12.05 -13.52 8.69
C ARG A 207 13.45 -14.14 8.76
N LYS A 208 14.34 -13.76 7.85
CA LYS A 208 15.72 -14.26 7.78
C LYS A 208 16.61 -13.74 8.91
N GLN A 209 16.50 -12.45 9.26
CA GLN A 209 17.41 -11.79 10.21
C GLN A 209 16.86 -11.72 11.65
N GLY A 210 15.56 -11.93 11.84
CA GLY A 210 14.89 -11.77 13.12
C GLY A 210 14.79 -10.30 13.58
N ILE A 211 14.06 -10.10 14.67
CA ILE A 211 13.87 -8.77 15.26
C ILE A 211 15.17 -8.23 15.87
N SER A 212 15.29 -6.91 16.01
CA SER A 212 16.44 -6.28 16.66
C SER A 212 16.59 -6.73 18.12
N GLY A 213 17.81 -6.68 18.64
CA GLY A 213 18.10 -6.95 20.06
C GLY A 213 17.48 -5.92 21.00
N PRO A 214 17.65 -6.11 22.33
CA PRO A 214 17.25 -5.11 23.31
C PRO A 214 17.98 -3.78 23.08
N LEU A 215 17.36 -2.69 23.57
CA LEU A 215 17.95 -1.35 23.57
C LEU A 215 19.26 -1.30 24.36
#